data_AF-A0A2E9A423-F1
#
_entry.id   AF-A0A2E9A423-F1
#
_cell.length_a   1.000
_cell.length_b   1.000
_cell.length_c   1.000
_cell.angle_alpha   90.00
_cell.angle_beta   90.00
_cell.angle_gamma   90.00
#
_symmetry.space_group_name_H-M   'P 1'
#
loop_
_entity.id
_entity.type
_entity.pdbx_description
1 polymer ?
#
loop_
_entity_poly.entity_id
_entity_poly.type
_entity_poly.pdbx_seq_one_letter_code
_entity_poly.pdbx_strand_id
1 'polypeptide(L)'
;MTKYPYKYFVLALVWFLVYTPVKADSLREYHQRMCNDGKQESCQKAEAMLQGEYLAERIEKLGDQFASTVDRLKREENNKPILRNAYIDILNDYFKSSVKKGQEQTSHNETLTLCAEHFHDYWLNRKMWWPTDEDGKPDWATIYYYIVDHYYGYCLAIINL
;
A
#
# COMPACT_ATOMS: atom_id res chain seq x y z
N MET A 1 -11.91 0.38 -72.85
CA MET A 1 -11.26 -0.40 -71.78
C MET A 1 -10.49 0.57 -70.89
N THR A 2 -10.70 0.42 -69.59
CA THR A 2 -10.14 1.14 -68.43
C THR A 2 -8.62 1.38 -68.53
N LYS A 3 -8.02 2.42 -67.93
CA LYS A 3 -7.80 2.51 -66.47
C LYS A 3 -7.45 3.92 -66.00
N TYR A 4 -8.00 4.21 -64.83
CA TYR A 4 -8.04 5.44 -64.04
C TYR A 4 -6.67 5.92 -63.52
N PRO A 5 -6.56 7.20 -63.12
CA PRO A 5 -5.30 7.90 -62.87
C PRO A 5 -4.65 7.53 -61.52
N TYR A 6 -3.36 7.19 -61.57
CA TYR A 6 -2.49 6.83 -60.44
C TYR A 6 -2.15 7.99 -59.46
N LYS A 7 -2.84 9.13 -59.52
CA LYS A 7 -2.44 10.36 -58.78
C LYS A 7 -3.21 10.63 -57.48
N TYR A 8 -4.20 9.82 -57.13
CA TYR A 8 -5.01 10.06 -55.91
C TYR A 8 -4.77 9.07 -54.77
N PHE A 9 -3.88 8.08 -54.94
CA PHE A 9 -3.76 7.00 -53.95
C PHE A 9 -2.85 7.32 -52.76
N VAL A 10 -2.09 8.41 -52.79
CA VAL A 10 -1.11 8.73 -51.72
C VAL A 10 -1.67 9.67 -50.65
N LEU A 11 -2.82 10.33 -50.89
CA LEU A 11 -3.39 11.30 -49.94
C LEU A 11 -4.37 10.71 -48.91
N ALA A 12 -4.77 9.44 -49.07
CA ALA A 12 -5.71 8.79 -48.15
C ALA A 12 -5.03 8.06 -46.96
N LEU A 13 -3.70 7.95 -46.95
CA LEU A 13 -2.96 7.21 -45.91
C LEU A 13 -2.49 8.06 -44.72
N VAL A 14 -2.61 9.40 -44.78
CA VAL A 14 -2.13 10.30 -43.71
C VAL A 14 -3.24 10.64 -42.70
N TRP A 15 -4.50 10.30 -42.97
CA TRP A 15 -5.63 10.64 -42.10
C TRP A 15 -5.93 9.65 -40.97
N PHE A 16 -5.23 8.51 -40.90
CA PHE A 16 -5.60 7.42 -39.99
C PHE A 16 -4.74 7.26 -38.72
N LEU A 17 -3.78 8.13 -38.43
CA LEU A 17 -2.86 7.92 -37.31
C LEU A 17 -2.58 9.15 -36.45
N VAL A 18 -3.64 9.90 -36.10
CA VAL A 18 -3.62 10.67 -34.84
C VAL A 18 -4.48 9.93 -33.82
N TYR A 19 -4.08 8.70 -33.51
CA TYR A 19 -4.48 8.07 -32.26
C TYR A 19 -3.68 8.78 -31.17
N THR A 20 -4.20 9.87 -30.63
CA THR A 20 -3.74 10.32 -29.31
C THR A 20 -4.12 9.20 -28.34
N PRO A 21 -3.17 8.53 -27.67
CA PRO A 21 -3.53 7.58 -26.64
C PRO A 21 -4.34 8.37 -25.62
N VAL A 22 -5.61 8.02 -25.46
CA VAL A 22 -6.38 8.46 -24.29
C VAL A 22 -5.62 7.88 -23.11
N LYS A 23 -4.82 8.72 -22.45
CA LYS A 23 -4.16 8.34 -21.21
C LYS A 23 -5.29 8.01 -20.24
N ALA A 24 -5.38 6.75 -19.86
CA ALA A 24 -6.27 6.35 -18.79
C ALA A 24 -5.75 7.02 -17.52
N ASP A 25 -6.48 8.01 -17.02
CA ASP A 25 -6.10 8.68 -15.79
C ASP A 25 -6.31 7.72 -14.62
N SER A 26 -5.42 7.79 -13.64
CA SER A 26 -5.74 7.23 -12.33
C SER A 26 -6.94 7.95 -11.74
N LEU A 27 -7.63 7.31 -10.78
CA LEU A 27 -8.76 7.95 -10.10
C LEU A 27 -8.35 9.26 -9.42
N ARG A 28 -7.12 9.34 -8.87
CA ARG A 28 -6.55 10.58 -8.34
C ARG A 28 -6.38 11.63 -9.44
N GLU A 29 -5.79 11.27 -10.58
CA GLU A 29 -5.58 12.18 -11.70
C GLU A 29 -6.90 12.72 -12.27
N TYR A 30 -7.93 11.87 -12.33
CA TYR A 30 -9.29 12.30 -12.66
C TYR A 30 -9.79 13.37 -11.68
N HIS A 31 -9.75 13.11 -10.37
CA HIS A 31 -10.21 14.08 -9.37
C HIS A 31 -9.36 15.35 -9.33
N GLN A 32 -8.05 15.25 -9.59
CA GLN A 32 -7.17 16.41 -9.67
C GLN A 32 -7.54 17.33 -10.84
N ARG A 33 -7.87 16.76 -12.02
CA ARG A 33 -8.35 17.57 -13.14
C ARG A 33 -9.70 18.21 -12.85
N MET A 34 -10.64 17.45 -12.30
CA MET A 34 -11.96 18.01 -11.92
C MET A 34 -11.81 19.14 -10.88
N CYS A 35 -10.85 19.02 -9.96
CA CYS A 35 -10.48 20.10 -9.05
C CYS A 35 -9.97 21.34 -9.80
N ASN A 36 -9.04 21.16 -10.74
CA ASN A 36 -8.50 22.25 -11.56
C ASN A 36 -9.60 22.93 -12.40
N ASP A 37 -10.64 22.19 -12.79
CA ASP A 37 -11.84 22.70 -13.48
C ASP A 37 -12.86 23.36 -12.53
N GLY A 38 -12.53 23.53 -11.25
CA GLY A 38 -13.33 24.24 -10.25
C GLY A 38 -14.32 23.37 -9.47
N LYS A 39 -14.27 22.04 -9.57
CA LYS A 39 -15.09 21.14 -8.73
C LYS A 39 -14.46 20.95 -7.35
N GLN A 40 -14.86 21.78 -6.38
CA GLN A 40 -14.33 21.77 -5.02
C GLN A 40 -14.35 20.39 -4.33
N GLU A 41 -15.41 19.61 -4.50
CA GLU A 41 -15.52 18.25 -3.91
C GLU A 41 -14.43 17.30 -4.45
N SER A 42 -14.00 17.50 -5.70
CA SER A 42 -12.91 16.71 -6.28
C SER A 42 -11.54 17.12 -5.76
N CYS A 43 -11.36 18.36 -5.28
CA CYS A 43 -10.12 18.78 -4.64
C CYS A 43 -9.85 17.99 -3.36
N GLN A 44 -10.86 17.86 -2.50
CA GLN A 44 -10.74 17.08 -1.26
C GLN A 44 -10.47 15.60 -1.53
N LYS A 45 -11.11 15.02 -2.56
CA LYS A 45 -10.87 13.63 -2.98
C LYS A 45 -9.46 13.43 -3.52
N ALA A 46 -8.98 14.33 -4.38
CA ALA A 46 -7.63 14.28 -4.92
C ALA A 46 -6.57 14.40 -3.83
N GLU A 47 -6.77 15.32 -2.87
CA GLU A 47 -5.88 15.49 -1.72
C GLU A 47 -5.86 14.25 -0.83
N ALA A 48 -7.04 13.71 -0.47
CA ALA A 48 -7.12 12.49 0.34
C ALA A 48 -6.45 11.28 -0.35
N MET A 49 -6.62 11.13 -1.67
CA MET A 49 -5.95 10.09 -2.45
C MET A 49 -4.43 10.28 -2.45
N LEU A 50 -3.96 11.51 -2.65
CA LEU A 50 -2.53 11.82 -2.62
C LEU A 50 -1.91 11.53 -1.24
N GLN A 51 -2.61 11.84 -0.15
CA GLN A 51 -2.18 11.47 1.19
C GLN A 51 -2.13 9.94 1.37
N GLY A 52 -3.09 9.22 0.80
CA GLY A 52 -3.09 7.75 0.76
C GLY A 52 -1.90 7.17 0.00
N GLU A 53 -1.55 7.76 -1.15
CA GLU A 53 -0.37 7.38 -1.95
C GLU A 53 0.92 7.57 -1.15
N TYR A 54 1.11 8.75 -0.52
CA TYR A 54 2.28 8.98 0.33
C TYR A 54 2.35 8.04 1.54
N LEU A 55 1.21 7.70 2.11
CA LEU A 55 1.15 6.73 3.21
C LEU A 55 1.58 5.34 2.73
N ALA A 56 1.12 4.91 1.56
CA ALA A 56 1.49 3.63 0.96
C ALA A 56 3.00 3.56 0.66
N GLU A 57 3.56 4.57 -0.01
CA GLU A 57 5.01 4.67 -0.29
C GLU A 57 5.84 4.64 1.00
N ARG A 58 5.36 5.29 2.05
CA ARG A 58 6.02 5.29 3.35
C ARG A 58 6.00 3.89 3.99
N ILE A 59 4.87 3.19 3.94
CA ILE A 59 4.76 1.83 4.49
C ILE A 59 5.68 0.88 3.73
N GLU A 60 5.71 0.97 2.40
CA GLU A 60 6.61 0.17 1.55
C GLU A 60 8.08 0.36 1.96
N LYS A 61 8.54 1.61 2.02
CA LYS A 61 9.92 1.93 2.40
C LYS A 61 10.29 1.41 3.80
N LEU A 62 9.38 1.53 4.76
CA LEU A 62 9.62 1.04 6.12
C LEU A 62 9.60 -0.49 6.16
N GLY A 63 8.71 -1.13 5.40
CA GLY A 63 8.65 -2.57 5.24
C GLY A 63 9.96 -3.15 4.69
N ASP A 64 10.49 -2.56 3.61
CA ASP A 64 11.77 -2.95 3.03
C ASP A 64 12.93 -2.78 4.02
N GLN A 65 12.96 -1.65 4.73
CA GLN A 65 13.98 -1.37 5.73
C GLN A 65 13.90 -2.39 6.89
N PHE A 66 12.70 -2.67 7.39
CA PHE A 66 12.47 -3.66 8.42
C PHE A 66 12.92 -5.05 7.95
N ALA A 67 12.51 -5.46 6.75
CA ALA A 67 12.89 -6.75 6.17
C ALA A 67 14.42 -6.90 6.02
N SER A 68 15.13 -5.83 5.68
CA SER A 68 16.60 -5.84 5.55
C SER A 68 17.35 -5.95 6.88
N THR A 69 16.70 -5.62 8.00
CA THR A 69 17.33 -5.55 9.34
C THR A 69 16.74 -6.53 10.35
N VAL A 70 15.75 -7.31 9.94
CA VAL A 70 15.00 -8.20 10.83
C VAL A 70 15.90 -9.31 11.39
N ASP A 71 15.93 -9.42 12.72
CA ASP A 71 16.55 -10.56 13.40
C ASP A 71 15.64 -11.78 13.25
N ARG A 72 15.88 -12.56 12.18
CA ARG A 72 15.09 -13.74 11.83
C ARG A 72 15.16 -14.83 12.90
N LEU A 73 16.28 -15.00 13.61
CA LEU A 73 16.41 -16.00 14.68
C LEU A 73 15.46 -15.76 15.85
N LYS A 74 15.09 -14.50 16.10
CA LYS A 74 14.12 -14.14 17.15
C LYS A 74 12.68 -14.12 16.69
N ARG A 75 12.44 -14.12 15.37
CA ARG A 75 11.12 -13.85 14.79
C ARG A 75 10.60 -14.96 13.91
N GLU A 76 11.38 -16.01 13.70
CA GLU A 76 11.00 -17.18 12.92
C GLU A 76 11.23 -18.46 13.72
N GLU A 77 10.27 -19.39 13.65
CA GLU A 77 10.39 -20.73 14.18
C GLU A 77 9.94 -21.72 13.11
N ASN A 78 10.81 -22.66 12.71
CA ASN A 78 10.52 -23.64 11.65
C ASN A 78 10.01 -23.00 10.35
N ASN A 79 10.65 -21.91 9.89
CA ASN A 79 10.26 -21.09 8.73
C ASN A 79 8.87 -20.43 8.83
N LYS A 80 8.32 -20.31 10.05
CA LYS A 80 7.06 -19.60 10.31
C LYS A 80 7.33 -18.32 11.08
N PRO A 81 6.61 -17.22 10.79
CA PRO A 81 6.79 -15.98 11.53
C PRO A 81 6.12 -16.05 12.91
N ILE A 82 6.78 -15.50 13.92
CA ILE A 82 6.24 -15.31 15.26
C ILE A 82 5.51 -13.95 15.29
N LEU A 83 4.30 -13.92 14.75
CA LEU A 83 3.58 -12.67 14.45
C LEU A 83 3.22 -11.82 15.68
N ARG A 84 2.96 -12.42 16.85
CA ARG A 84 2.58 -11.66 18.06
C ARG A 84 3.65 -10.65 18.48
N ASN A 85 4.92 -11.06 18.44
CA ASN A 85 6.04 -10.20 18.83
C ASN A 85 6.35 -9.21 17.70
N ALA A 86 6.30 -9.69 16.45
CA ALA A 86 6.52 -8.85 15.29
C ALA A 86 5.50 -7.70 15.20
N TYR A 87 4.25 -7.93 15.59
CA TYR A 87 3.18 -6.93 15.61
C TYR A 87 3.58 -5.68 16.40
N ILE A 88 4.03 -5.87 17.64
CA ILE A 88 4.41 -4.76 18.52
C ILE A 88 5.67 -4.05 18.00
N ASP A 89 6.68 -4.79 17.56
CA ASP A 89 7.92 -4.23 17.04
C ASP A 89 7.70 -3.40 15.78
N ILE A 90 6.88 -3.91 14.85
CA ILE A 90 6.54 -3.25 13.60
C ILE A 90 5.74 -1.98 13.86
N LEU A 91 4.75 -2.00 14.75
CA LEU A 91 4.03 -0.78 15.10
C LEU A 91 4.93 0.25 15.79
N ASN A 92 5.83 -0.19 16.67
CA ASN A 92 6.81 0.70 17.29
C ASN A 92 7.71 1.35 16.24
N ASP A 93 8.23 0.59 15.27
CA ASP A 93 9.02 1.11 14.15
C ASP A 93 8.20 2.09 13.27
N TYR A 94 7.01 1.66 12.88
CA TYR A 94 6.07 2.44 12.08
C TYR A 94 5.75 3.77 12.73
N PHE A 95 5.48 3.81 14.02
CA PHE A 95 5.16 5.07 14.64
C PHE A 95 6.39 5.91 15.00
N LYS A 96 7.52 5.31 15.41
CA LYS A 96 8.76 6.07 15.68
C LYS A 96 9.19 6.93 14.50
N SER A 97 8.97 6.45 13.28
CA SER A 97 9.24 7.21 12.05
C SER A 97 8.19 8.31 11.74
N SER A 98 7.07 8.37 12.47
CA SER A 98 6.01 9.38 12.34
C SER A 98 6.00 10.44 13.45
N VAL A 99 6.59 10.15 14.62
CA VAL A 99 6.63 11.09 15.74
C VAL A 99 7.62 12.22 15.46
N LYS A 100 7.14 13.46 15.35
CA LYS A 100 8.00 14.65 15.53
C LYS A 100 8.61 14.56 16.93
N LYS A 101 9.95 14.60 17.05
CA LYS A 101 10.68 14.57 18.33
C LYS A 101 9.92 15.36 19.41
N GLY A 102 9.33 14.66 20.39
CA GLY A 102 8.65 15.27 21.54
C GLY A 102 7.15 14.97 21.70
N GLN A 103 6.49 14.27 20.78
CA GLN A 103 5.14 13.74 21.03
C GLN A 103 5.21 12.37 21.70
N GLU A 104 4.78 12.30 22.96
CA GLU A 104 4.72 11.06 23.72
C GLU A 104 3.67 10.13 23.11
N GLN A 105 4.07 8.91 22.86
CA GLN A 105 3.25 7.88 22.26
C GLN A 105 2.35 7.28 23.34
N THR A 106 1.06 7.57 23.31
CA THR A 106 0.09 7.10 24.30
C THR A 106 0.17 5.58 24.41
N SER A 107 0.53 5.09 25.60
CA SER A 107 0.83 3.68 25.87
C SER A 107 -0.46 2.85 25.95
N HIS A 108 -1.10 2.57 24.80
CA HIS A 108 -2.18 1.58 24.71
C HIS A 108 -1.61 0.15 24.70
N ASN A 109 -0.69 -0.16 25.62
CA ASN A 109 0.11 -1.38 25.59
C ASN A 109 -0.77 -2.64 25.70
N GLU A 110 -1.83 -2.58 26.52
CA GLU A 110 -2.75 -3.70 26.70
C GLU A 110 -3.61 -3.94 25.45
N THR A 111 -4.23 -2.89 24.88
CA THR A 111 -5.03 -3.03 23.65
C THR A 111 -4.18 -3.48 22.47
N LEU A 112 -2.95 -2.96 22.32
CA LEU A 112 -2.02 -3.40 21.28
C LEU A 112 -1.61 -4.86 21.45
N THR A 113 -1.45 -5.33 22.70
CA THR A 113 -1.19 -6.75 22.98
C THR A 113 -2.36 -7.62 22.55
N LEU A 114 -3.60 -7.23 22.87
CA LEU A 114 -4.80 -7.95 22.42
C LEU A 114 -4.93 -7.97 20.89
N CYS A 115 -4.61 -6.86 20.23
CA CYS A 115 -4.58 -6.81 18.76
C CYS A 115 -3.50 -7.73 18.17
N ALA A 116 -2.33 -7.81 18.80
CA ALA A 116 -1.24 -8.69 18.37
C ALA A 116 -1.62 -10.17 18.50
N GLU A 117 -2.29 -10.55 19.59
CA GLU A 117 -2.83 -11.90 19.80
C GLU A 117 -3.89 -12.22 18.76
N HIS A 118 -4.86 -11.33 18.54
CA HIS A 118 -5.89 -11.49 17.52
C HIS A 118 -5.28 -11.69 16.12
N PHE A 119 -4.30 -10.85 15.75
CA PHE A 119 -3.62 -10.97 14.47
C PHE A 119 -2.87 -12.31 14.34
N HIS A 120 -2.12 -12.70 15.36
CA HIS A 120 -1.39 -13.95 15.38
C HIS A 120 -2.30 -15.17 15.22
N ASP A 121 -3.43 -15.19 15.94
CA ASP A 121 -4.43 -16.26 15.89
C ASP A 121 -5.15 -16.30 14.53
N TYR A 122 -5.48 -15.13 13.98
CA TYR A 122 -6.11 -15.02 12.66
C TYR A 122 -5.25 -15.68 11.58
N TRP A 123 -3.93 -15.44 11.58
CA TRP A 123 -3.05 -15.99 10.56
C TRP A 123 -2.64 -17.45 10.84
N LEU A 124 -2.16 -17.76 12.04
CA LEU A 124 -1.58 -19.08 12.31
C LEU A 124 -2.60 -20.13 12.73
N ASN A 125 -3.54 -19.78 13.61
CA ASN A 125 -4.47 -20.74 14.20
C ASN A 125 -5.66 -21.06 13.27
N ARG A 126 -6.08 -20.10 12.44
CA ARG A 126 -7.10 -20.34 11.40
C ARG A 126 -6.53 -20.93 10.10
N LYS A 127 -5.24 -21.31 10.09
CA LYS A 127 -4.51 -21.86 8.93
C LYS A 127 -4.59 -20.96 7.68
N MET A 128 -4.58 -19.65 7.88
CA MET A 128 -4.43 -18.72 6.76
C MET A 128 -2.97 -18.75 6.30
N TRP A 129 -2.74 -18.64 4.99
CA TRP A 129 -1.40 -18.54 4.41
C TRP A 129 -0.73 -17.24 4.89
N TRP A 130 0.53 -17.26 5.33
CA TRP A 130 1.29 -16.04 5.58
C TRP A 130 2.16 -15.68 4.35
N PRO A 131 2.45 -14.39 4.13
CA PRO A 131 3.34 -13.96 3.06
C PRO A 131 4.68 -14.67 3.13
N THR A 132 5.09 -15.24 2.00
CA THR A 132 6.38 -15.93 1.85
C THR A 132 7.12 -15.38 0.64
N ASP A 133 8.44 -15.31 0.76
CA ASP A 133 9.33 -14.99 -0.36
C ASP A 133 9.52 -16.20 -1.29
N GLU A 134 10.34 -16.02 -2.33
CA GLU A 134 10.64 -17.08 -3.31
C GLU A 134 11.30 -18.33 -2.69
N ASP A 135 11.93 -18.20 -1.52
CA ASP A 135 12.54 -19.30 -0.75
C ASP A 135 11.52 -20.02 0.17
N GLY A 136 10.27 -19.54 0.22
CA GLY A 136 9.26 -20.03 1.16
C GLY A 136 9.48 -19.57 2.61
N LYS A 137 10.33 -18.56 2.84
CA LYS A 137 10.54 -17.95 4.16
C LYS A 137 9.56 -16.79 4.35
N PRO A 138 9.33 -16.32 5.58
CA PRO A 138 8.46 -15.17 5.82
C PRO A 138 8.91 -13.93 5.02
N ASP A 139 7.99 -13.37 4.24
CA ASP A 139 8.18 -12.09 3.57
C ASP A 139 7.87 -10.97 4.56
N TRP A 140 8.94 -10.48 5.20
CA TRP A 140 8.84 -9.47 6.24
C TRP A 140 8.37 -8.10 5.75
N ALA A 141 8.57 -7.76 4.46
CA ALA A 141 8.10 -6.49 3.91
C ALA A 141 6.57 -6.53 3.78
N THR A 142 6.03 -7.62 3.23
CA THR A 142 4.57 -7.79 3.12
C THR A 142 3.92 -7.99 4.50
N ILE A 143 4.57 -8.73 5.42
CA ILE A 143 4.09 -8.88 6.80
C ILE A 143 4.02 -7.53 7.51
N TYR A 144 4.99 -6.63 7.28
CA TYR A 144 4.96 -5.27 7.81
C TYR A 144 3.70 -4.51 7.38
N TYR A 145 3.42 -4.53 6.08
CA TYR A 145 2.22 -3.91 5.53
C TYR A 145 0.94 -4.46 6.18
N TYR A 146 0.79 -5.78 6.28
CA TYR A 146 -0.42 -6.39 6.87
C TYR A 146 -0.61 -6.08 8.36
N ILE A 147 0.47 -5.92 9.12
CA ILE A 147 0.38 -5.51 10.51
C ILE A 147 -0.11 -4.06 10.62
N VAL A 148 0.43 -3.16 9.79
CA VAL A 148 -0.01 -1.76 9.77
C VAL A 148 -1.47 -1.65 9.31
N ASP A 149 -1.86 -2.39 8.27
CA ASP A 149 -3.24 -2.45 7.78
C ASP A 149 -4.19 -2.98 8.86
N HIS A 150 -3.85 -4.08 9.53
CA HIS A 150 -4.63 -4.61 10.64
C HIS A 150 -4.76 -3.59 11.79
N TYR A 151 -3.69 -2.84 12.09
CA TYR A 151 -3.77 -1.79 13.10
C TYR A 151 -4.84 -0.75 12.78
N TYR A 152 -4.86 -0.21 11.55
CA TYR A 152 -5.85 0.81 11.18
C TYR A 152 -7.24 0.22 10.95
N GLY A 153 -7.35 -0.96 10.35
CA GLY A 153 -8.62 -1.60 10.01
C GLY A 153 -9.35 -2.27 11.18
N TYR A 154 -8.62 -2.65 12.23
CA TYR A 154 -9.18 -3.37 13.38
C TYR A 154 -8.78 -2.74 14.71
N CYS A 155 -7.47 -2.61 14.97
CA CYS A 155 -7.00 -2.23 16.30
C CYS A 155 -7.41 -0.81 16.70
N LEU A 156 -7.29 0.16 15.80
CA LEU A 156 -7.64 1.55 16.04
C LEU A 156 -9.14 1.71 16.31
N ALA A 157 -9.99 0.92 15.66
CA ALA A 157 -11.42 0.90 15.94
C ALA A 157 -11.68 0.46 17.39
N ILE A 158 -10.96 -0.56 17.88
CA ILE A 158 -11.07 -1.04 19.26
C ILE A 158 -10.53 -0.03 20.27
N ILE A 159 -9.42 0.64 19.98
CA ILE A 159 -8.84 1.66 20.86
C ILE A 159 -9.78 2.85 21.06
N ASN A 160 -10.61 3.17 20.07
CA ASN A 160 -11.54 4.30 20.09
C ASN A 160 -12.94 3.94 20.64
N LEU A 161 -13.15 2.71 21.14
CA LEU A 161 -14.36 2.29 21.85
C LEU A 161 -14.28 2.65 23.34
#